data_AF-T1GBF1-F1
#
_entry.id   AF-T1GBF1-F1
#
_cell.length_a   1.000
_cell.length_b   1.000
_cell.length_c   1.000
_cell.angle_alpha   90.00
_cell.angle_beta   90.00
_cell.angle_gamma   90.00
#
_symmetry.space_group_name_H-M   'P 1'
#
loop_
_entity.id
_entity.type
_entity.pdbx_description
1 polymer ?
#
loop_
_entity_poly.entity_id
_entity_poly.type
_entity_poly.pdbx_seq_one_letter_code
_entity_poly.pdbx_strand_id
1 'polypeptide(L)'
;CLNGHLIRIPLRNFENLYYTGVIGIGSPPQNFTVNFDTGSSNLFVPSITCESCQHKNLYNSDISSTYSGTCKPFSMPGWIDGCEATDNLVLGNSIIKSQTFAEGFNVPLYKTSSDYDGLFGLAFQSIAQNNIVPPFYNLVNQNIISKGIFSFWLNGNVSDENGATHWTIEINGGYVNGYNFCQNGCKAIVDSGAPWLVGPSTEVEAIMEAIGIDSHNIDCNLRSTLPTITFTMNGKDFPIEPEWYISSVNGVCSLAIATGTDVWMLGVVIVILLIAINLSQGKIIRIPLKNHENLYYYGVIGIGTPPQNFTVNFDTGSSNLFVPSVKCKFCQNKNLYDSKNSTTYKGTCKPFAMPGWVEGCEATDNIIFAGDLLKEQIFAEGHNVDATSETVYDGLFGLAFQSIATNNIVPPFYNMLEQGLFEEPVFSFWLNRNPFHKFGVNINNVELCKGGCTAMVDTGAPWIVGPDSEIRAIYKAIDADKNGNVDCRFLDQLPTITFTIHGTIFPIEPYWYINLTEDIDGKPICNAGFMRGGGMWMLGDVFLGRYYSVYDVGNERIGFADVINK
;
A
#
# COMPACT_ATOMS: atom_id res chain seq x y z
N CYS A 1 20.99 0.49 8.87
CA CYS A 1 20.02 0.86 9.91
C CYS A 1 18.59 0.63 9.42
N LEU A 2 18.00 -0.53 9.67
CA LEU A 2 16.58 -0.82 9.41
C LEU A 2 16.01 -1.57 10.63
N ASN A 3 15.91 -0.88 11.76
CA ASN A 3 15.27 -1.39 12.97
C ASN A 3 13.75 -1.14 12.91
N GLY A 4 13.06 -1.66 11.89
CA GLY A 4 11.60 -1.66 11.87
C GLY A 4 11.07 -2.92 12.57
N HIS A 5 10.23 -2.78 13.58
CA HIS A 5 9.57 -3.90 14.23
C HIS A 5 8.58 -4.55 13.24
N LEU A 6 8.86 -5.78 12.81
CA LEU A 6 8.01 -6.55 11.90
C LEU A 6 6.96 -7.32 12.71
N ILE A 7 5.69 -7.17 12.36
CA ILE A 7 4.58 -7.95 12.93
C ILE A 7 4.16 -8.99 11.90
N ARG A 8 4.20 -10.28 12.28
CA ARG A 8 3.75 -11.39 11.43
C ARG A 8 2.46 -11.98 12.01
N ILE A 9 1.43 -12.09 11.18
CA ILE A 9 0.14 -12.68 11.53
C ILE A 9 -0.10 -13.86 10.60
N PRO A 10 -0.05 -15.10 11.10
CA PRO A 10 -0.47 -16.26 10.32
C PRO A 10 -1.95 -16.12 9.97
N LEU A 11 -2.27 -16.29 8.68
CA LEU A 11 -3.64 -16.33 8.20
C LEU A 11 -4.05 -17.77 7.91
N ARG A 12 -5.26 -18.12 8.34
CA ARG A 12 -5.94 -19.36 7.97
C ARG A 12 -6.81 -19.11 6.75
N ASN A 13 -6.67 -19.98 5.75
CA ASN A 13 -7.50 -20.00 4.56
C ASN A 13 -8.75 -20.87 4.82
N PHE A 14 -9.93 -20.31 4.57
CA PHE A 14 -11.19 -21.07 4.56
C PHE A 14 -11.71 -21.17 3.13
N GLU A 15 -11.35 -22.25 2.42
CA GLU A 15 -11.84 -22.58 1.08
C GLU A 15 -11.68 -21.45 0.03
N ASN A 16 -10.67 -20.58 0.17
CA ASN A 16 -10.49 -19.36 -0.64
C ASN A 16 -11.72 -18.42 -0.57
N LEU A 17 -12.50 -18.49 0.51
CA LEU A 17 -13.66 -17.63 0.74
C LEU A 17 -13.34 -16.41 1.59
N TYR A 18 -12.46 -16.58 2.57
CA TYR A 18 -11.96 -15.53 3.44
C TYR A 18 -10.69 -15.99 4.18
N TYR A 19 -9.83 -15.02 4.50
CA TYR A 19 -8.61 -15.22 5.28
C TYR A 19 -8.74 -14.60 6.66
N THR A 20 -8.41 -15.39 7.69
CA THR A 20 -8.61 -14.96 9.08
C THR A 20 -7.34 -15.10 9.90
N GLY A 21 -7.14 -14.22 10.87
CA GLY A 21 -6.08 -14.34 11.86
C GLY A 21 -6.61 -14.07 13.26
N VAL A 22 -5.79 -14.32 14.28
CA VAL A 22 -6.17 -14.11 15.68
C VAL A 22 -5.65 -12.76 16.17
N ILE A 23 -6.53 -12.01 16.82
CA ILE A 23 -6.20 -10.80 17.58
C ILE A 23 -6.60 -10.98 19.04
N GLY A 24 -6.02 -10.17 19.93
CA GLY A 24 -6.47 -10.07 21.33
C GLY A 24 -7.01 -8.68 21.62
N ILE A 25 -8.09 -8.55 22.40
CA ILE A 25 -8.60 -7.25 22.87
C ILE A 25 -8.71 -7.27 24.39
N GLY A 26 -8.17 -6.25 25.05
CA GLY A 26 -8.22 -6.09 26.49
C GLY A 26 -7.00 -6.54 27.27
N SER A 27 -7.08 -6.37 28.59
CA SER A 27 -6.06 -6.80 29.55
C SER A 27 -6.73 -7.43 30.78
N PRO A 28 -6.72 -8.77 30.93
CA PRO A 28 -6.06 -9.75 30.06
C PRO A 28 -6.66 -9.80 28.64
N PRO A 29 -5.87 -10.15 27.60
CA PRO A 29 -6.38 -10.23 26.24
C PRO A 29 -7.45 -11.31 26.06
N GLN A 30 -8.56 -10.92 25.43
CA GLN A 30 -9.62 -11.81 24.95
C GLN A 30 -9.39 -12.06 23.47
N ASN A 31 -9.28 -13.32 23.05
CA ASN A 31 -8.89 -13.66 21.68
C ASN A 31 -10.10 -13.73 20.74
N PHE A 32 -9.93 -13.20 19.53
CA PHE A 32 -10.93 -13.22 18.45
C PHE A 32 -10.28 -13.64 17.15
N THR A 33 -10.95 -14.51 16.40
CA THR A 33 -10.63 -14.79 15.01
C THR A 33 -11.29 -13.73 14.15
N VAL A 34 -10.52 -12.98 13.38
CA VAL A 34 -11.03 -11.86 12.58
C VAL A 34 -10.62 -11.99 11.12
N ASN A 35 -11.52 -11.57 10.22
CA ASN A 35 -11.20 -11.40 8.82
C ASN A 35 -10.44 -10.07 8.63
N PHE A 36 -9.25 -10.14 8.03
CA PHE A 36 -8.44 -8.95 7.73
C PHE A 36 -8.89 -8.37 6.38
N ASP A 37 -9.63 -7.27 6.44
CA ASP A 37 -10.40 -6.75 5.32
C ASP A 37 -9.82 -5.42 4.82
N THR A 38 -9.37 -5.41 3.56
CA THR A 38 -8.86 -4.21 2.87
C THR A 38 -9.96 -3.39 2.20
N GLY A 39 -11.19 -3.89 2.14
CA GLY A 39 -12.39 -3.19 1.65
C GLY A 39 -13.12 -2.37 2.73
N SER A 40 -12.75 -2.50 4.01
CA SER A 40 -13.35 -1.74 5.11
C SER A 40 -12.32 -1.25 6.14
N SER A 41 -12.71 -0.32 7.02
CA SER A 41 -11.77 0.39 7.91
C SER A 41 -12.01 0.21 9.40
N ASN A 42 -13.20 -0.21 9.81
CA ASN A 42 -13.52 -0.35 11.24
C ASN A 42 -13.09 -1.73 11.74
N LEU A 43 -12.58 -1.80 12.98
CA LEU A 43 -12.48 -3.05 13.74
C LEU A 43 -13.81 -3.29 14.46
N PHE A 44 -14.34 -4.51 14.42
CA PHE A 44 -15.47 -4.89 15.27
C PHE A 44 -15.34 -6.32 15.81
N VAL A 45 -15.89 -6.54 17.01
CA VAL A 45 -16.09 -7.86 17.62
C VAL A 45 -17.46 -7.91 18.30
N PRO A 46 -18.12 -9.08 18.38
CA PRO A 46 -19.41 -9.22 19.06
C PRO A 46 -19.23 -9.12 20.59
N SER A 47 -20.20 -8.51 21.27
CA SER A 47 -20.24 -8.35 22.73
C SER A 47 -20.89 -9.56 23.41
N ILE A 48 -20.64 -9.75 24.70
CA ILE A 48 -21.43 -10.65 25.57
C ILE A 48 -22.92 -10.30 25.60
N THR A 49 -23.29 -9.08 25.18
CA THR A 49 -24.68 -8.64 25.06
C THR A 49 -25.34 -9.05 23.73
N CYS A 50 -24.58 -9.60 22.77
CA CYS A 50 -25.13 -10.06 21.49
C CYS A 50 -25.85 -11.41 21.64
N GLU A 51 -27.19 -11.38 21.64
CA GLU A 51 -28.00 -12.59 21.77
C GLU A 51 -27.86 -13.58 20.59
N SER A 52 -27.64 -13.08 19.37
CA SER A 52 -27.47 -13.92 18.17
C SER A 52 -26.07 -14.53 18.03
N CYS A 53 -25.11 -14.14 18.88
CA CYS A 53 -23.70 -14.47 18.71
C CYS A 53 -23.21 -15.65 19.57
N GLN A 54 -24.10 -16.49 20.11
CA GLN A 54 -23.77 -17.51 21.13
C GLN A 54 -22.68 -18.53 20.74
N HIS A 55 -22.40 -18.71 19.45
CA HIS A 55 -21.36 -19.62 18.93
C HIS A 55 -20.03 -18.92 18.63
N LYS A 56 -19.89 -17.64 18.95
CA LYS A 56 -18.69 -16.82 18.73
C LYS A 56 -17.93 -16.56 20.03
N ASN A 57 -16.68 -16.15 19.91
CA ASN A 57 -15.99 -15.49 21.01
C ASN A 57 -16.60 -14.11 21.23
N LEU A 58 -17.01 -13.80 22.47
CA LEU A 58 -17.73 -12.58 22.82
C LEU A 58 -16.86 -11.68 23.69
N TYR A 59 -16.77 -10.41 23.33
CA TYR A 59 -16.06 -9.39 24.08
C TYR A 59 -16.82 -9.00 25.34
N ASN A 60 -16.10 -9.05 26.45
CA ASN A 60 -16.58 -8.66 27.77
C ASN A 60 -15.73 -7.48 28.26
N SER A 61 -16.30 -6.27 28.25
CA SER A 61 -15.63 -5.07 28.75
C SER A 61 -15.33 -5.13 30.25
N ASP A 62 -16.17 -5.80 31.04
CA ASP A 62 -16.10 -5.80 32.51
C ASP A 62 -14.86 -6.51 33.05
N ILE A 63 -14.26 -7.41 32.26
CA ILE A 63 -13.07 -8.16 32.65
C ILE A 63 -11.76 -7.53 32.15
N SER A 64 -11.82 -6.46 31.36
CA SER A 64 -10.64 -5.79 30.83
C SER A 64 -10.26 -4.58 31.67
N SER A 65 -9.06 -4.63 32.25
CA SER A 65 -8.49 -3.52 33.04
C SER A 65 -8.09 -2.30 32.20
N THR A 66 -8.04 -2.44 30.87
CA THR A 66 -7.62 -1.37 29.95
C THR A 66 -8.79 -0.81 29.14
N TYR A 67 -10.01 -1.29 29.40
CA TYR A 67 -11.22 -0.77 28.78
C TYR A 67 -11.49 0.68 29.19
N SER A 68 -11.84 1.49 28.19
CA SER A 68 -12.17 2.91 28.34
C SER A 68 -13.19 3.35 27.26
N GLY A 69 -14.37 2.72 27.26
CA GLY A 69 -15.47 3.07 26.35
C GLY A 69 -16.46 4.07 26.93
N THR A 70 -17.03 4.93 26.07
CA THR A 70 -18.19 5.79 26.41
C THR A 70 -19.52 5.18 25.94
N CYS A 71 -19.45 4.05 25.22
CA CYS A 71 -20.57 3.42 24.52
C CYS A 71 -21.37 4.42 23.67
N LYS A 72 -20.65 5.26 22.92
CA LYS A 72 -21.24 6.11 21.89
C LYS A 72 -21.85 5.23 20.80
N PRO A 73 -23.10 5.47 20.36
CA PRO A 73 -23.75 4.63 19.36
C PRO A 73 -22.92 4.44 18.08
N PHE A 74 -22.84 3.20 17.62
CA PHE A 74 -22.16 2.81 16.40
C PHE A 74 -23.07 1.91 15.56
N SER A 75 -23.13 2.17 14.25
CA SER A 75 -23.86 1.31 13.31
C SER A 75 -23.07 1.21 12.01
N MET A 76 -22.96 0.00 11.50
CA MET A 76 -22.46 -0.31 10.18
C MET A 76 -23.55 -1.10 9.46
N PRO A 77 -24.34 -0.45 8.57
CA PRO A 77 -25.51 -1.06 7.95
C PRO A 77 -25.19 -2.40 7.28
N GLY A 78 -25.97 -3.44 7.59
CA GLY A 78 -25.76 -4.79 7.07
C GLY A 78 -24.59 -5.56 7.71
N TRP A 79 -23.97 -5.02 8.76
CA TRP A 79 -22.87 -5.67 9.46
C TRP A 79 -23.10 -5.77 10.96
N ILE A 80 -23.30 -4.63 11.64
CA ILE A 80 -23.37 -4.61 13.10
C ILE A 80 -24.05 -3.33 13.61
N ASP A 81 -24.84 -3.45 14.66
CA ASP A 81 -25.25 -2.34 15.52
C ASP A 81 -24.68 -2.56 16.92
N GLY A 82 -24.20 -1.49 17.54
CA GLY A 82 -23.56 -1.56 18.84
C GLY A 82 -23.07 -0.20 19.32
N CYS A 83 -21.90 -0.17 19.95
CA CYS A 83 -21.30 1.09 20.38
C CYS A 83 -19.77 1.10 20.28
N GLU A 84 -19.21 2.30 20.34
CA GLU A 84 -17.76 2.52 20.38
C GLU A 84 -17.21 2.08 21.74
N ALA A 85 -16.32 1.10 21.70
CA ALA A 85 -15.48 0.67 22.80
C ALA A 85 -14.03 1.10 22.53
N THR A 86 -13.24 1.33 23.58
CA THR A 86 -11.80 1.56 23.43
C THR A 86 -11.06 0.68 24.40
N ASP A 87 -10.08 -0.06 23.91
CA ASP A 87 -9.27 -0.97 24.71
C ASP A 87 -7.90 -1.18 24.06
N ASN A 88 -6.99 -1.88 24.74
CA ASN A 88 -5.74 -2.31 24.12
C ASN A 88 -6.00 -3.45 23.15
N LEU A 89 -5.38 -3.37 21.97
CA LEU A 89 -5.45 -4.38 20.92
C LEU A 89 -4.07 -5.07 20.81
N VAL A 90 -4.06 -6.38 20.96
CA VAL A 90 -2.90 -7.25 20.75
C VAL A 90 -2.93 -7.78 19.32
N LEU A 91 -1.85 -7.52 18.58
CA LEU A 91 -1.65 -7.97 17.21
C LEU A 91 -0.27 -8.63 17.09
N GLY A 92 -0.25 -9.97 16.98
CA GLY A 92 0.98 -10.73 17.01
C GLY A 92 1.70 -10.56 18.35
N ASN A 93 2.94 -10.06 18.33
CA ASN A 93 3.74 -9.75 19.51
C ASN A 93 3.67 -8.26 19.92
N SER A 94 2.77 -7.47 19.33
CA SER A 94 2.64 -6.03 19.57
C SER A 94 1.33 -5.68 20.28
N ILE A 95 1.36 -4.58 21.02
CA ILE A 95 0.19 -4.01 21.70
C ILE A 95 -0.04 -2.60 21.17
N ILE A 96 -1.18 -2.40 20.52
CA ILE A 96 -1.72 -1.09 20.15
C ILE A 96 -2.55 -0.59 21.33
N LYS A 97 -2.16 0.54 21.92
CA LYS A 97 -2.85 1.10 23.09
C LYS A 97 -4.08 1.89 22.66
N SER A 98 -5.14 1.84 23.46
CA SER A 98 -6.34 2.68 23.27
C SER A 98 -6.91 2.63 21.84
N GLN A 99 -7.01 1.42 21.27
CA GLN A 99 -7.68 1.21 19.99
C GLN A 99 -9.19 1.32 20.19
N THR A 100 -9.81 2.26 19.49
CA THR A 100 -11.28 2.34 19.41
C THR A 100 -11.82 1.33 18.38
N PHE A 101 -12.85 0.58 18.74
CA PHE A 101 -13.49 -0.42 17.89
C PHE A 101 -15.00 -0.46 18.16
N ALA A 102 -15.74 -1.15 17.30
CA ALA A 102 -17.17 -1.38 17.50
C ALA A 102 -17.38 -2.65 18.33
N GLU A 103 -17.97 -2.48 19.51
CA GLU A 103 -18.51 -3.57 20.31
C GLU A 103 -19.94 -3.86 19.85
N GLY A 104 -20.17 -5.07 19.35
CA GLY A 104 -21.41 -5.44 18.67
C GLY A 104 -22.51 -5.99 19.56
N PHE A 105 -23.68 -5.34 19.55
CA PHE A 105 -24.87 -5.80 20.30
C PHE A 105 -25.85 -6.57 19.42
N ASN A 106 -25.86 -6.27 18.13
CA ASN A 106 -26.70 -6.95 17.16
C ASN A 106 -25.88 -7.24 15.90
N VAL A 107 -25.71 -8.52 15.59
CA VAL A 107 -25.02 -9.01 14.38
C VAL A 107 -26.02 -9.84 13.56
N PRO A 108 -26.18 -9.58 12.25
CA PRO A 108 -27.09 -10.34 11.39
C PRO A 108 -26.77 -11.84 11.37
N LEU A 109 -27.82 -12.67 11.31
CA LEU A 109 -27.70 -14.14 11.41
C LEU A 109 -26.76 -14.78 10.37
N TYR A 110 -26.69 -14.25 9.16
CA TYR A 110 -25.80 -14.78 8.11
C TYR A 110 -24.31 -14.46 8.36
N LYS A 111 -24.00 -13.52 9.27
CA LYS A 111 -22.64 -13.23 9.73
C LYS A 111 -22.30 -14.01 10.99
N THR A 112 -23.29 -14.30 11.84
CA THR A 112 -23.08 -15.20 12.99
C THR A 112 -22.86 -16.65 12.58
N SER A 113 -23.14 -17.03 11.33
CA SER A 113 -22.84 -18.35 10.76
C SER A 113 -21.46 -18.49 10.10
N SER A 114 -20.64 -17.43 10.04
CA SER A 114 -19.26 -17.53 9.50
C SER A 114 -18.31 -18.30 10.44
N ASP A 115 -17.09 -18.61 10.01
CA ASP A 115 -16.08 -19.26 10.88
C ASP A 115 -15.23 -18.27 11.70
N TYR A 116 -15.48 -16.97 11.56
CA TYR A 116 -14.72 -15.91 12.24
C TYR A 116 -15.62 -15.07 13.15
N ASP A 117 -15.07 -14.52 14.23
CA ASP A 117 -15.81 -13.75 15.24
C ASP A 117 -16.12 -12.32 14.78
N GLY A 118 -15.15 -11.65 14.16
CA GLY A 118 -15.22 -10.23 13.83
C GLY A 118 -14.44 -9.83 12.59
N LEU A 119 -14.31 -8.53 12.37
CA LEU A 119 -13.61 -7.96 11.22
C LEU A 119 -12.54 -6.98 11.65
N PHE A 120 -11.40 -7.01 10.96
CA PHE A 120 -10.28 -6.12 11.13
C PHE A 120 -10.10 -5.28 9.87
N GLY A 121 -10.63 -4.05 9.87
CA GLY A 121 -10.51 -3.15 8.74
C GLY A 121 -9.10 -2.58 8.55
N LEU A 122 -8.65 -2.57 7.29
CA LEU A 122 -7.33 -2.10 6.85
C LEU A 122 -7.39 -0.97 5.83
N ALA A 123 -8.59 -0.63 5.35
CA ALA A 123 -8.78 0.47 4.40
C ALA A 123 -8.56 1.85 5.06
N PHE A 124 -8.53 2.90 4.23
CA PHE A 124 -8.25 4.27 4.67
C PHE A 124 -9.25 4.80 5.71
N GLN A 125 -8.77 5.57 6.69
CA GLN A 125 -9.64 6.17 7.72
C GLN A 125 -10.81 6.98 7.14
N SER A 126 -10.66 7.53 5.93
CA SER A 126 -11.71 8.29 5.24
C SER A 126 -13.02 7.52 5.02
N ILE A 127 -12.99 6.18 5.05
CA ILE A 127 -14.20 5.35 4.94
C ILE A 127 -14.58 4.67 6.27
N ALA A 128 -13.87 4.97 7.37
CA ALA A 128 -14.21 4.49 8.69
C ALA A 128 -15.46 5.18 9.22
N GLN A 129 -16.44 4.38 9.65
CA GLN A 129 -17.62 4.88 10.35
C GLN A 129 -17.20 5.63 11.62
N ASN A 130 -17.90 6.72 11.89
CA ASN A 130 -17.62 7.66 12.98
C ASN A 130 -16.20 8.27 12.95
N ASN A 131 -15.49 8.20 11.82
CA ASN A 131 -14.11 8.66 11.66
C ASN A 131 -13.13 8.00 12.66
N ILE A 132 -13.45 6.78 13.09
CA ILE A 132 -12.61 6.01 14.01
C ILE A 132 -11.26 5.71 13.36
N VAL A 133 -10.18 5.90 14.11
CA VAL A 133 -8.81 5.63 13.65
C VAL A 133 -8.62 4.10 13.50
N PRO A 134 -8.36 3.56 12.29
CA PRO A 134 -8.18 2.13 12.10
C PRO A 134 -6.95 1.58 12.84
N PRO A 135 -6.93 0.30 13.21
CA PRO A 135 -5.79 -0.32 13.91
C PRO A 135 -4.43 -0.09 13.25
N PHE A 136 -4.36 -0.13 11.93
CA PHE A 136 -3.11 0.06 11.20
C PHE A 136 -2.53 1.48 11.36
N TYR A 137 -3.38 2.49 11.45
CA TYR A 137 -2.95 3.87 11.68
C TYR A 137 -2.35 4.01 13.07
N ASN A 138 -2.92 3.35 14.07
CA ASN A 138 -2.40 3.38 15.43
C ASN A 138 -1.05 2.63 15.58
N LEU A 139 -0.77 1.62 14.75
CA LEU A 139 0.57 1.03 14.68
C LEU A 139 1.63 2.08 14.27
N VAL A 140 1.29 2.93 13.30
CA VAL A 140 2.18 4.00 12.82
C VAL A 140 2.24 5.15 13.82
N ASN A 141 1.08 5.66 14.28
CA ASN A 141 0.98 6.80 15.19
C ASN A 141 1.66 6.54 16.54
N GLN A 142 1.68 5.27 17.00
CA GLN A 142 2.32 4.87 18.24
C GLN A 142 3.78 4.42 18.05
N ASN A 143 4.33 4.60 16.85
CA ASN A 143 5.69 4.18 16.47
C ASN A 143 5.96 2.68 16.73
N ILE A 144 4.92 1.84 16.66
CA ILE A 144 5.06 0.38 16.77
C ILE A 144 5.70 -0.15 15.49
N ILE A 145 5.32 0.38 14.33
CA ILE A 145 5.98 0.10 13.05
C ILE A 145 6.55 1.40 12.47
N SER A 146 7.71 1.31 11.81
CA SER A 146 8.42 2.47 11.25
C SER A 146 7.98 2.82 9.82
N LYS A 147 7.21 1.94 9.17
CA LYS A 147 6.66 2.15 7.82
C LYS A 147 5.18 1.78 7.83
N GLY A 148 4.33 2.65 7.28
CA GLY A 148 2.90 2.39 7.06
C GLY A 148 2.65 1.48 5.86
N ILE A 149 3.29 0.30 5.84
CA ILE A 149 3.18 -0.69 4.77
C ILE A 149 2.76 -2.03 5.36
N PHE A 150 1.80 -2.71 4.72
CA PHE A 150 1.48 -4.11 4.98
C PHE A 150 1.36 -4.90 3.67
N SER A 151 1.41 -6.21 3.76
CA SER A 151 1.36 -7.12 2.62
C SER A 151 0.60 -8.39 2.96
N PHE A 152 -0.08 -8.95 1.96
CA PHE A 152 -0.73 -10.25 2.06
C PHE A 152 0.00 -11.28 1.19
N TRP A 153 0.13 -12.50 1.74
CA TRP A 153 0.44 -13.69 0.98
C TRP A 153 -0.71 -14.67 1.20
N LEU A 154 -1.45 -14.97 0.13
CA LEU A 154 -2.62 -15.83 0.16
C LEU A 154 -2.24 -17.15 -0.51
N ASN A 155 -2.34 -18.26 0.22
CA ASN A 155 -2.12 -19.59 -0.36
C ASN A 155 -3.35 -19.98 -1.18
N GLY A 156 -3.18 -20.24 -2.48
CA GLY A 156 -4.25 -20.71 -3.35
C GLY A 156 -4.52 -22.22 -3.24
N ASN A 157 -3.69 -22.98 -2.53
CA ASN A 157 -3.87 -24.42 -2.38
C ASN A 157 -4.88 -24.73 -1.24
N VAL A 158 -6.07 -25.21 -1.60
CA VAL A 158 -7.18 -25.50 -0.68
C VAL A 158 -6.83 -26.60 0.33
N SER A 159 -5.82 -27.43 0.07
CA SER A 159 -5.39 -28.52 0.96
C SER A 159 -4.40 -28.08 2.07
N ASP A 160 -3.95 -26.83 2.06
CA ASP A 160 -2.93 -26.33 3.00
C ASP A 160 -3.54 -25.29 3.95
N GLU A 161 -4.00 -25.76 5.12
CA GLU A 161 -4.73 -24.96 6.11
C GLU A 161 -3.90 -23.82 6.74
N ASN A 162 -2.58 -23.81 6.53
CA ASN A 162 -1.67 -22.79 7.05
C ASN A 162 -1.15 -21.89 5.93
N GLY A 163 -1.31 -20.57 6.06
CA GLY A 163 -0.50 -19.61 5.30
C GLY A 163 1.01 -19.84 5.55
N ALA A 164 1.87 -19.49 4.60
CA ALA A 164 3.30 -19.75 4.63
C ALA A 164 3.90 -19.14 5.90
N THR A 165 4.62 -19.96 6.64
CA THR A 165 5.22 -19.56 7.92
C THR A 165 6.46 -18.67 7.73
N HIS A 166 7.03 -18.63 6.52
CA HIS A 166 8.28 -17.93 6.18
C HIS A 166 8.29 -17.39 4.73
N TRP A 167 9.10 -16.34 4.47
CA TRP A 167 9.30 -15.77 3.12
C TRP A 167 10.20 -16.67 2.29
N THR A 168 9.66 -17.76 1.75
CA THR A 168 10.47 -18.71 0.97
C THR A 168 10.57 -18.23 -0.48
N ILE A 169 11.78 -18.22 -1.02
CA ILE A 169 12.11 -17.95 -2.42
C ILE A 169 12.90 -19.12 -3.01
N GLU A 170 12.86 -19.27 -4.34
CA GLU A 170 13.73 -20.19 -5.06
C GLU A 170 15.01 -19.48 -5.50
N ILE A 171 16.14 -20.15 -5.26
CA ILE A 171 17.45 -19.81 -5.81
C ILE A 171 17.69 -20.76 -6.98
N ASN A 172 17.96 -20.22 -8.18
CA ASN A 172 18.21 -21.03 -9.37
C ASN A 172 19.66 -21.53 -9.45
N GLY A 173 20.56 -20.94 -8.68
CA GLY A 173 21.96 -21.35 -8.57
C GLY A 173 22.77 -20.30 -7.82
N GLY A 174 24.05 -20.55 -7.64
CA GLY A 174 24.99 -19.55 -7.18
C GLY A 174 26.41 -19.99 -7.43
N TYR A 175 27.33 -19.03 -7.39
CA TYR A 175 28.73 -19.29 -7.67
C TYR A 175 29.68 -18.40 -6.85
N VAL A 176 30.86 -18.95 -6.56
CA VAL A 176 31.99 -18.24 -5.94
C VAL A 176 33.29 -18.94 -6.32
N ASN A 177 34.30 -18.20 -6.79
CA ASN A 177 35.62 -18.76 -7.14
C ASN A 177 35.62 -20.06 -7.97
N GLY A 178 34.68 -20.19 -8.91
CA GLY A 178 34.56 -21.38 -9.76
C GLY A 178 33.83 -22.57 -9.14
N TYR A 179 33.41 -22.48 -7.87
CA TYR A 179 32.48 -23.41 -7.23
C TYR A 179 31.04 -22.96 -7.50
N ASN A 180 30.19 -23.87 -7.96
CA ASN A 180 28.76 -23.63 -8.18
C ASN A 180 27.94 -24.39 -7.12
N PHE A 181 27.09 -23.68 -6.38
CA PHE A 181 26.16 -24.21 -5.39
C PHE A 181 24.70 -24.06 -5.85
N CYS A 182 23.76 -24.76 -5.21
CA CYS A 182 22.36 -24.79 -5.64
C CYS A 182 22.15 -25.16 -7.13
N GLN A 183 22.98 -26.04 -7.70
CA GLN A 183 22.98 -26.34 -9.14
C GLN A 183 21.65 -26.93 -9.66
N ASN A 184 20.88 -27.58 -8.80
CA ASN A 184 19.55 -28.12 -9.11
C ASN A 184 18.41 -27.22 -8.58
N GLY A 185 18.73 -25.96 -8.26
CA GLY A 185 17.89 -25.08 -7.47
C GLY A 185 17.91 -25.43 -5.98
N CYS A 186 17.67 -24.44 -5.15
CA CYS A 186 17.50 -24.61 -3.71
C CYS A 186 16.47 -23.62 -3.16
N LYS A 187 15.94 -23.89 -1.96
CA LYS A 187 14.99 -23.00 -1.29
C LYS A 187 15.71 -22.11 -0.30
N ALA A 188 15.24 -20.88 -0.19
CA ALA A 188 15.76 -19.93 0.78
C ALA A 188 14.64 -19.19 1.49
N ILE A 189 14.83 -18.89 2.77
CA ILE A 189 13.97 -18.04 3.57
C ILE A 189 14.61 -16.65 3.61
N VAL A 190 13.86 -15.62 3.22
CA VAL A 190 14.26 -14.23 3.40
C VAL A 190 13.90 -13.83 4.83
N ASP A 191 14.89 -13.87 5.72
CA ASP A 191 14.71 -13.60 7.14
C ASP A 191 15.51 -12.37 7.56
N SER A 192 14.83 -11.21 7.60
CA SER A 192 15.41 -9.98 8.12
C SER A 192 15.80 -10.07 9.62
N GLY A 193 15.37 -11.11 10.34
CA GLY A 193 15.76 -11.41 11.72
C GLY A 193 17.03 -12.26 11.85
N ALA A 194 17.55 -12.83 10.76
CA ALA A 194 18.77 -13.62 10.78
C ALA A 194 20.01 -12.72 10.61
N PRO A 195 20.96 -12.72 11.57
CA PRO A 195 22.14 -11.86 11.51
C PRO A 195 23.19 -12.33 10.50
N TRP A 196 23.13 -13.59 10.07
CA TRP A 196 24.09 -14.25 9.18
C TRP A 196 23.39 -14.85 7.97
N LEU A 197 24.16 -15.13 6.92
CA LEU A 197 23.75 -16.03 5.85
C LEU A 197 23.83 -17.47 6.38
N VAL A 198 22.70 -18.11 6.63
CA VAL A 198 22.68 -19.49 7.14
C VAL A 198 22.27 -20.44 6.02
N GLY A 199 22.88 -21.61 5.92
CA GLY A 199 22.51 -22.56 4.87
C GLY A 199 22.84 -24.01 5.20
N PRO A 200 22.56 -24.92 4.25
CA PRO A 200 22.89 -26.33 4.37
C PRO A 200 24.39 -26.52 4.62
N SER A 201 24.74 -27.33 5.62
CA SER A 201 26.12 -27.48 6.07
C SER A 201 27.08 -27.83 4.93
N THR A 202 26.67 -28.72 4.02
CA THR A 202 27.50 -29.15 2.89
C THR A 202 27.78 -28.02 1.89
N GLU A 203 26.83 -27.11 1.66
CA GLU A 203 27.03 -26.00 0.72
C GLU A 203 27.82 -24.87 1.38
N VAL A 204 27.51 -24.56 2.65
CA VAL A 204 28.24 -23.53 3.41
C VAL A 204 29.70 -23.90 3.61
N GLU A 205 30.00 -25.15 3.97
CA GLU A 205 31.38 -25.63 4.13
C GLU A 205 32.15 -25.56 2.80
N ALA A 206 31.51 -25.92 1.68
CA ALA A 206 32.13 -25.81 0.36
C ALA A 206 32.33 -24.36 -0.10
N ILE A 207 31.42 -23.45 0.26
CA ILE A 207 31.60 -22.00 0.05
C ILE A 207 32.77 -21.48 0.89
N MET A 208 32.86 -21.87 2.16
CA MET A 208 33.97 -21.52 3.05
C MET A 208 35.32 -21.99 2.49
N GLU A 209 35.39 -23.22 1.97
CA GLU A 209 36.57 -23.74 1.27
C GLU A 209 36.89 -22.92 0.00
N ALA A 210 35.87 -22.61 -0.82
CA ALA A 210 36.04 -21.85 -2.07
C ALA A 210 36.50 -20.40 -1.85
N ILE A 211 36.16 -19.78 -0.72
CA ILE A 211 36.66 -18.45 -0.33
C ILE A 211 37.98 -18.51 0.46
N GLY A 212 38.49 -19.70 0.77
CA GLY A 212 39.77 -19.91 1.46
C GLY A 212 39.74 -19.62 2.96
N ILE A 213 38.60 -19.83 3.63
CA ILE A 213 38.42 -19.59 5.07
C ILE A 213 38.04 -20.90 5.77
N ASP A 214 38.82 -21.31 6.76
CA ASP A 214 38.62 -22.53 7.55
C ASP A 214 38.09 -22.27 8.99
N SER A 215 37.99 -21.00 9.39
CA SER A 215 37.59 -20.56 10.72
C SER A 215 36.65 -19.35 10.65
N HIS A 216 35.69 -19.26 11.57
CA HIS A 216 34.78 -18.11 11.65
C HIS A 216 35.48 -16.82 12.08
N ASN A 217 36.62 -16.89 12.79
CA ASN A 217 37.44 -15.72 13.10
C ASN A 217 38.54 -15.57 12.05
N ILE A 218 38.65 -14.39 11.44
CA ILE A 218 39.55 -14.15 10.31
C ILE A 218 40.39 -12.88 10.49
N ASP A 219 41.50 -12.79 9.77
CA ASP A 219 42.26 -11.55 9.65
C ASP A 219 41.44 -10.51 8.85
N CYS A 220 41.20 -9.34 9.45
CA CYS A 220 40.49 -8.23 8.83
C CYS A 220 41.12 -7.76 7.51
N ASN A 221 42.43 -7.95 7.31
CA ASN A 221 43.12 -7.56 6.08
C ASN A 221 42.66 -8.36 4.85
N LEU A 222 42.13 -9.58 5.06
CA LEU A 222 41.63 -10.44 4.00
C LEU A 222 40.40 -9.87 3.30
N ARG A 223 39.67 -8.93 3.92
CA ARG A 223 38.45 -8.32 3.36
C ARG A 223 38.64 -7.77 1.94
N SER A 224 39.83 -7.26 1.61
CA SER A 224 40.12 -6.69 0.28
C SER A 224 40.47 -7.74 -0.79
N THR A 225 40.70 -8.98 -0.39
CA THR A 225 41.19 -10.07 -1.27
C THR A 225 40.22 -11.23 -1.40
N LEU A 226 39.15 -11.26 -0.58
CA LEU A 226 38.14 -12.30 -0.62
C LEU A 226 37.21 -12.14 -1.84
N PRO A 227 36.65 -13.23 -2.36
CA PRO A 227 35.83 -13.20 -3.59
C PRO A 227 34.37 -12.81 -3.34
N THR A 228 33.70 -12.28 -4.35
CA THR A 228 32.25 -12.05 -4.30
C THR A 228 31.48 -13.39 -4.33
N ILE A 229 30.53 -13.57 -3.40
CA ILE A 229 29.62 -14.74 -3.40
C ILE A 229 28.36 -14.33 -4.16
N THR A 230 28.01 -15.02 -5.25
CA THR A 230 26.88 -14.63 -6.08
C THR A 230 25.74 -15.63 -5.99
N PHE A 231 24.54 -15.15 -5.69
CA PHE A 231 23.29 -15.93 -5.78
C PHE A 231 22.55 -15.56 -7.07
N THR A 232 22.12 -16.54 -7.83
CA THR A 232 21.32 -16.35 -9.05
C THR A 232 19.86 -16.67 -8.75
N MET A 233 19.01 -15.65 -8.86
CA MET A 233 17.57 -15.74 -8.61
C MET A 233 16.81 -15.15 -9.80
N ASN A 234 15.89 -15.93 -10.34
CA ASN A 234 15.13 -15.66 -11.55
C ASN A 234 16.00 -15.19 -12.74
N GLY A 235 17.13 -15.87 -12.95
CA GLY A 235 18.10 -15.53 -14.01
C GLY A 235 18.87 -14.22 -13.81
N LYS A 236 18.76 -13.58 -12.64
CA LYS A 236 19.52 -12.39 -12.27
C LYS A 236 20.51 -12.71 -11.16
N ASP A 237 21.72 -12.17 -11.29
CA ASP A 237 22.79 -12.34 -10.31
C ASP A 237 22.73 -11.28 -9.21
N PHE A 238 22.91 -11.74 -7.98
CA PHE A 238 22.93 -10.94 -6.75
C PHE A 238 24.27 -11.15 -6.06
N PRO A 239 25.26 -10.26 -6.35
CA PRO A 239 26.58 -10.36 -5.76
C PRO A 239 26.58 -9.92 -4.30
N ILE A 240 27.24 -10.69 -3.44
CA ILE A 240 27.52 -10.38 -2.04
C ILE A 240 29.02 -10.13 -1.93
N GLU A 241 29.38 -8.86 -1.86
CA GLU A 241 30.78 -8.46 -1.74
C GLU A 241 31.35 -8.77 -0.34
N PRO A 242 32.68 -8.89 -0.19
CA PRO A 242 33.31 -9.18 1.10
C PRO A 242 32.90 -8.26 2.24
N GLU A 243 32.57 -6.99 1.96
CA GLU A 243 32.05 -6.08 2.99
C GLU A 243 30.73 -6.51 3.64
N TRP A 244 29.98 -7.39 2.98
CA TRP A 244 28.65 -7.81 3.38
C TRP A 244 28.67 -9.13 4.16
N TYR A 245 29.59 -10.04 3.87
CA TYR A 245 29.72 -11.31 4.60
C TYR A 245 30.88 -11.33 5.61
N ILE A 246 31.63 -10.23 5.79
CA ILE A 246 32.60 -10.04 6.88
C ILE A 246 32.08 -9.02 7.89
N SER A 247 31.84 -9.48 9.12
CA SER A 247 31.50 -8.62 10.26
C SER A 247 32.75 -8.16 10.98
N SER A 248 32.76 -6.92 11.51
CA SER A 248 33.84 -6.39 12.34
C SER A 248 33.25 -5.75 13.60
N VAL A 249 33.56 -6.32 14.77
CA VAL A 249 33.15 -5.79 16.07
C VAL A 249 34.40 -5.57 16.92
N ASN A 250 34.64 -4.33 17.34
CA ASN A 250 35.80 -3.96 18.17
C ASN A 250 37.17 -4.39 17.60
N GLY A 251 37.31 -4.40 16.27
CA GLY A 251 38.55 -4.76 15.58
C GLY A 251 38.77 -6.27 15.39
N VAL A 252 37.81 -7.11 15.79
CA VAL A 252 37.80 -8.54 15.49
C VAL A 252 36.89 -8.77 14.29
N CYS A 253 37.42 -9.41 13.24
CA CYS A 253 36.66 -9.77 12.06
C CYS A 253 36.19 -11.23 12.10
N SER A 254 34.92 -11.44 11.73
CA SER A 254 34.34 -12.77 11.64
C SER A 254 33.51 -12.96 10.39
N LEU A 255 33.43 -14.19 9.91
CA LEU A 255 32.57 -14.58 8.82
C LEU A 255 31.09 -14.52 9.27
N ALA A 256 30.24 -13.87 8.48
CA ALA A 256 28.80 -13.77 8.70
C ALA A 256 28.03 -14.80 7.86
N ILE A 257 28.61 -15.99 7.71
CA ILE A 257 28.03 -17.16 7.04
C ILE A 257 28.13 -18.33 8.03
N ALA A 258 27.05 -19.09 8.19
CA ALA A 258 27.03 -20.21 9.13
C ALA A 258 26.23 -21.40 8.61
N THR A 259 26.54 -22.58 9.14
CA THR A 259 25.74 -23.78 8.96
C THR A 259 24.56 -23.76 9.94
N GLY A 260 23.43 -24.38 9.60
CA GLY A 260 22.36 -24.53 10.60
C GLY A 260 20.97 -24.92 10.11
N THR A 261 20.74 -25.00 8.80
CA THR A 261 19.39 -25.24 8.25
C THR A 261 19.42 -26.06 6.96
N ASP A 262 18.37 -26.82 6.69
CA ASP A 262 18.20 -27.59 5.44
C ASP A 262 17.84 -26.72 4.22
N VAL A 263 17.49 -25.45 4.46
CA VAL A 263 17.22 -24.42 3.46
C VAL A 263 18.10 -23.21 3.74
N TRP A 264 18.37 -22.38 2.74
CA TRP A 264 19.08 -21.13 2.97
C TRP A 264 18.25 -20.18 3.83
N MET A 265 18.87 -19.38 4.68
CA MET A 265 18.29 -18.21 5.34
C MET A 265 19.10 -17.00 4.90
N LEU A 266 18.51 -16.21 4.01
CA LEU A 266 19.11 -14.99 3.47
C LEU A 266 18.87 -13.88 4.49
N GLY A 267 19.81 -13.76 5.41
CA GLY A 267 19.77 -12.79 6.51
C GLY A 267 19.88 -11.32 6.06
N VAL A 268 20.06 -10.44 7.05
CA VAL A 268 20.18 -8.98 6.89
C VAL A 268 21.13 -8.56 5.75
N VAL A 269 22.17 -9.35 5.48
CA VAL A 269 23.16 -9.15 4.42
C VAL A 269 22.55 -9.08 3.01
N ILE A 270 21.69 -10.05 2.65
CA ILE A 270 21.05 -10.11 1.32
C ILE A 270 19.81 -9.20 1.30
N VAL A 271 19.10 -9.10 2.42
CA VAL A 271 17.98 -8.15 2.55
C VAL A 271 18.45 -6.73 2.31
N ILE A 272 19.59 -6.31 2.85
CA ILE A 272 20.18 -4.99 2.59
C ILE A 272 20.63 -4.84 1.14
N LEU A 273 21.14 -5.88 0.45
CA LEU A 273 21.49 -5.82 -0.97
C LEU A 273 20.25 -5.69 -1.88
N LEU A 274 19.19 -6.46 -1.60
CA LEU A 274 17.89 -6.34 -2.27
C LEU A 274 17.23 -4.96 -2.03
N ILE A 275 17.48 -4.39 -0.85
CA ILE A 275 17.06 -3.06 -0.44
C ILE A 275 17.95 -1.98 -1.05
N ALA A 276 19.28 -2.11 -1.08
CA ALA A 276 20.23 -1.09 -1.51
C ALA A 276 20.22 -0.90 -3.03
N ILE A 277 19.86 -1.94 -3.78
CA ILE A 277 19.53 -1.83 -5.21
C ILE A 277 18.22 -1.02 -5.43
N ASN A 278 17.43 -0.77 -4.37
CA ASN A 278 16.13 -0.09 -4.42
C ASN A 278 15.93 1.10 -3.44
N LEU A 279 16.88 1.41 -2.54
CA LEU A 279 16.70 2.35 -1.42
C LEU A 279 17.91 3.29 -1.25
N SER A 280 18.07 4.19 -2.20
CA SER A 280 18.39 5.58 -1.87
C SER A 280 17.10 6.39 -2.07
N GLN A 281 16.25 6.51 -1.05
CA GLN A 281 15.04 7.34 -1.13
C GLN A 281 14.91 8.20 0.13
N GLY A 282 15.25 9.48 0.02
CA GLY A 282 14.89 10.50 1.00
C GLY A 282 13.38 10.78 1.01
N LYS A 283 12.90 11.65 1.91
CA LYS A 283 11.48 12.08 1.96
C LYS A 283 11.01 12.62 0.59
N ILE A 284 10.12 11.88 -0.08
CA ILE A 284 9.49 12.28 -1.36
C ILE A 284 8.10 12.85 -1.07
N ILE A 285 7.90 14.13 -1.37
CA ILE A 285 6.57 14.78 -1.33
C ILE A 285 5.84 14.52 -2.65
N ARG A 286 4.58 14.06 -2.59
CA ARG A 286 3.77 13.72 -3.77
C ARG A 286 2.52 14.57 -3.84
N ILE A 287 2.28 15.20 -5.00
CA ILE A 287 1.02 15.87 -5.32
C ILE A 287 0.32 15.15 -6.47
N PRO A 288 -0.91 14.66 -6.28
CA PRO A 288 -1.71 14.16 -7.38
C PRO A 288 -2.10 15.31 -8.31
N LEU A 289 -1.85 15.14 -9.61
CA LEU A 289 -2.23 16.10 -10.65
C LEU A 289 -3.51 15.63 -11.35
N LYS A 290 -4.46 16.56 -11.49
CA LYS A 290 -5.59 16.45 -12.39
C LYS A 290 -5.12 16.77 -13.81
N ASN A 291 -5.57 15.97 -14.77
CA ASN A 291 -5.35 16.19 -16.19
C ASN A 291 -6.65 16.67 -16.83
N HIS A 292 -6.61 17.82 -17.50
CA HIS A 292 -7.69 18.29 -18.34
C HIS A 292 -7.26 18.26 -19.80
N GLU A 293 -7.82 17.28 -20.54
CA GLU A 293 -7.68 17.11 -21.99
C GLU A 293 -6.21 17.04 -22.49
N ASN A 294 -5.28 16.60 -21.65
CA ASN A 294 -3.82 16.64 -21.90
C ASN A 294 -3.25 18.05 -22.15
N LEU A 295 -4.05 19.10 -21.93
CA LEU A 295 -3.66 20.49 -22.11
C LEU A 295 -3.16 21.10 -20.81
N TYR A 296 -3.84 20.79 -19.69
CA TYR A 296 -3.50 21.36 -18.38
C TYR A 296 -3.36 20.28 -17.32
N TYR A 297 -2.29 20.40 -16.52
CA TYR A 297 -2.02 19.56 -15.36
C TYR A 297 -1.95 20.42 -14.11
N TYR A 298 -2.77 20.12 -13.11
CA TYR A 298 -2.93 20.98 -11.94
C TYR A 298 -3.25 20.17 -10.69
N GLY A 299 -2.79 20.63 -9.53
CA GLY A 299 -3.06 19.98 -8.24
C GLY A 299 -3.65 20.95 -7.24
N VAL A 300 -3.86 20.48 -6.01
CA VAL A 300 -4.47 21.28 -4.94
C VAL A 300 -3.42 21.71 -3.94
N ILE A 301 -3.48 22.98 -3.53
CA ILE A 301 -2.75 23.54 -2.40
C ILE A 301 -3.74 24.22 -1.44
N GLY A 302 -3.39 24.31 -0.17
CA GLY A 302 -4.12 25.13 0.81
C GLY A 302 -3.34 26.39 1.14
N ILE A 303 -3.99 27.55 1.23
CA ILE A 303 -3.36 28.81 1.66
C ILE A 303 -4.10 29.35 2.88
N GLY A 304 -3.36 29.68 3.93
CA GLY A 304 -3.89 30.27 5.15
C GLY A 304 -4.22 29.29 6.28
N THR A 305 -4.65 29.86 7.41
CA THR A 305 -5.05 29.12 8.61
C THR A 305 -6.41 29.61 9.12
N PRO A 306 -7.51 28.85 8.95
CA PRO A 306 -7.57 27.53 8.32
C PRO A 306 -7.27 27.57 6.80
N PRO A 307 -6.82 26.46 6.20
CA PRO A 307 -6.47 26.41 4.78
C PRO A 307 -7.66 26.68 3.86
N GLN A 308 -7.48 27.60 2.92
CA GLN A 308 -8.36 27.83 1.78
C GLN A 308 -7.78 27.09 0.56
N ASN A 309 -8.54 26.19 -0.04
CA ASN A 309 -8.01 25.30 -1.09
C ASN A 309 -8.08 25.96 -2.48
N PHE A 310 -7.00 25.84 -3.25
CA PHE A 310 -6.89 26.31 -4.62
C PHE A 310 -6.34 25.21 -5.51
N THR A 311 -6.87 25.13 -6.72
CA THR A 311 -6.27 24.37 -7.81
C THR A 311 -5.23 25.22 -8.51
N VAL A 312 -4.00 24.72 -8.64
CA VAL A 312 -2.89 25.45 -9.26
C VAL A 312 -2.18 24.63 -10.32
N ASN A 313 -1.83 25.28 -11.42
CA ASN A 313 -0.90 24.72 -12.39
C ASN A 313 0.54 24.86 -11.86
N PHE A 314 1.29 23.75 -11.85
CA PHE A 314 2.69 23.75 -11.43
C PHE A 314 3.58 24.05 -12.63
N ASP A 315 4.06 25.28 -12.72
CA ASP A 315 4.69 25.82 -13.92
C ASP A 315 6.19 25.98 -13.73
N THR A 316 6.98 25.28 -14.55
CA THR A 316 8.44 25.41 -14.60
C THR A 316 8.92 26.57 -15.48
N GLY A 317 8.01 27.27 -16.16
CA GLY A 317 8.26 28.46 -16.96
C GLY A 317 8.18 29.78 -16.19
N SER A 318 7.67 29.77 -14.96
CA SER A 318 7.54 30.96 -14.11
C SER A 318 7.85 30.67 -12.65
N SER A 319 8.05 31.72 -11.83
CA SER A 319 8.62 31.57 -10.47
C SER A 319 7.71 32.06 -9.35
N ASN A 320 6.65 32.82 -9.65
CA ASN A 320 5.75 33.35 -8.64
C ASN A 320 4.56 32.42 -8.42
N LEU A 321 4.05 32.38 -7.18
CA LEU A 321 2.72 31.85 -6.88
C LEU A 321 1.69 32.98 -6.95
N PHE A 322 0.54 32.72 -7.56
CA PHE A 322 -0.61 33.61 -7.44
C PHE A 322 -1.93 32.83 -7.36
N VAL A 323 -2.89 33.39 -6.64
CA VAL A 323 -4.29 32.94 -6.61
C VAL A 323 -5.22 34.16 -6.71
N PRO A 324 -6.41 34.03 -7.31
CA PRO A 324 -7.35 35.13 -7.39
C PRO A 324 -7.90 35.48 -6.00
N SER A 325 -8.10 36.77 -5.76
CA SER A 325 -8.63 37.31 -4.50
C SER A 325 -10.14 37.48 -4.55
N VAL A 326 -10.78 37.55 -3.37
CA VAL A 326 -12.15 38.08 -3.24
C VAL A 326 -12.30 39.51 -3.77
N LYS A 327 -11.19 40.24 -3.94
CA LYS A 327 -11.14 41.57 -4.57
C LYS A 327 -11.13 41.51 -6.11
N CYS A 328 -10.98 40.33 -6.71
CA CYS A 328 -11.00 40.17 -8.16
C CYS A 328 -12.42 40.29 -8.73
N LYS A 329 -12.62 41.26 -9.63
CA LYS A 329 -13.94 41.53 -10.21
C LYS A 329 -14.40 40.49 -11.23
N PHE A 330 -13.47 39.87 -11.96
CA PHE A 330 -13.76 38.97 -13.08
C PHE A 330 -13.38 37.50 -12.81
N CYS A 331 -13.26 37.10 -11.53
CA CYS A 331 -12.84 35.76 -11.12
C CYS A 331 -13.98 34.89 -10.56
N GLN A 332 -15.25 35.16 -10.89
CA GLN A 332 -16.43 34.57 -10.22
C GLN A 332 -16.51 33.03 -10.30
N ASN A 333 -15.87 32.41 -11.30
CA ASN A 333 -15.85 30.96 -11.48
C ASN A 333 -14.66 30.26 -10.80
N LYS A 334 -13.85 30.98 -10.01
CA LYS A 334 -12.66 30.48 -9.33
C LYS A 334 -12.84 30.45 -7.83
N ASN A 335 -12.05 29.63 -7.15
CA ASN A 335 -11.87 29.76 -5.71
C ASN A 335 -11.13 31.06 -5.42
N LEU A 336 -11.62 31.87 -4.49
CA LEU A 336 -11.09 33.20 -4.20
C LEU A 336 -10.45 33.25 -2.81
N TYR A 337 -9.22 33.75 -2.74
CA TYR A 337 -8.51 33.97 -1.48
C TYR A 337 -9.09 35.15 -0.72
N ASP A 338 -9.48 34.89 0.52
CA ASP A 338 -9.90 35.90 1.49
C ASP A 338 -8.88 35.97 2.62
N SER A 339 -8.04 37.01 2.60
CA SER A 339 -7.03 37.25 3.63
C SER A 339 -7.63 37.43 5.03
N LYS A 340 -8.91 37.84 5.14
CA LYS A 340 -9.59 38.03 6.44
C LYS A 340 -9.90 36.70 7.12
N ASN A 341 -9.96 35.61 6.37
CA ASN A 341 -10.27 34.28 6.89
C ASN A 341 -9.02 33.49 7.27
N SER A 342 -7.83 34.09 7.20
CA SER A 342 -6.57 33.46 7.60
C SER A 342 -5.95 34.17 8.80
N THR A 343 -5.67 33.40 9.86
CA THR A 343 -4.98 33.89 11.07
C THR A 343 -3.48 34.04 10.88
N THR A 344 -2.91 33.46 9.82
CA THR A 344 -1.48 33.49 9.51
C THR A 344 -1.11 34.48 8.41
N TYR A 345 -2.11 35.17 7.84
CA TYR A 345 -1.92 36.22 6.84
C TYR A 345 -1.08 37.38 7.39
N LYS A 346 -0.07 37.78 6.62
CA LYS A 346 0.71 39.01 6.77
C LYS A 346 0.77 39.68 5.40
N GLY A 347 0.49 40.98 5.31
CA GLY A 347 0.56 41.66 4.02
C GLY A 347 0.61 43.17 4.14
N THR A 348 1.40 43.80 3.27
CA THR A 348 1.50 45.27 3.15
C THR A 348 0.78 45.79 1.91
N CYS A 349 0.22 44.89 1.08
CA CYS A 349 -0.33 45.18 -0.25
C CYS A 349 0.67 45.93 -1.15
N LYS A 350 1.94 45.53 -1.12
CA LYS A 350 2.92 46.03 -2.07
C LYS A 350 2.47 45.65 -3.50
N PRO A 351 2.44 46.59 -4.46
CA PRO A 351 1.97 46.30 -5.81
C PRO A 351 2.74 45.16 -6.47
N PHE A 352 1.99 44.24 -7.07
CA PHE A 352 2.52 43.11 -7.84
C PHE A 352 1.85 43.08 -9.22
N ALA A 353 2.64 42.91 -10.28
CA ALA A 353 2.12 42.79 -11.63
C ALA A 353 2.98 41.84 -12.45
N MET A 354 2.35 40.81 -13.01
CA MET A 354 2.85 39.99 -14.10
C MET A 354 2.00 40.33 -15.34
N PRO A 355 2.50 41.19 -16.25
CA PRO A 355 1.73 41.70 -17.38
C PRO A 355 1.07 40.56 -18.20
N GLY A 356 -0.23 40.68 -18.43
CA GLY A 356 -1.03 39.69 -19.16
C GLY A 356 -1.42 38.44 -18.36
N TRP A 357 -1.01 38.33 -17.09
CA TRP A 357 -1.32 37.21 -16.22
C TRP A 357 -2.11 37.62 -14.99
N VAL A 358 -1.52 38.44 -14.13
CA VAL A 358 -2.11 38.84 -12.85
C VAL A 358 -1.60 40.22 -12.42
N GLU A 359 -2.51 41.05 -11.93
CA GLU A 359 -2.21 42.29 -11.23
C GLU A 359 -2.86 42.26 -9.85
N GLY A 360 -2.16 42.75 -8.83
CA GLY A 360 -2.67 42.71 -7.47
C GLY A 360 -1.63 43.14 -6.45
N CYS A 361 -1.57 42.40 -5.35
CA CYS A 361 -0.75 42.74 -4.20
C CYS A 361 0.07 41.54 -3.71
N GLU A 362 1.27 41.81 -3.21
CA GLU A 362 2.01 40.83 -2.43
C GLU A 362 1.27 40.52 -1.11
N ALA A 363 1.12 39.23 -0.85
CA ALA A 363 0.58 38.66 0.38
C ALA A 363 1.57 37.61 0.91
N THR A 364 1.61 37.44 2.23
CA THR A 364 2.38 36.39 2.89
C THR A 364 1.43 35.55 3.72
N ASP A 365 1.48 34.24 3.54
CA ASP A 365 0.68 33.31 4.35
C ASP A 365 1.35 31.93 4.37
N ASN A 366 0.84 31.05 5.23
CA ASN A 366 1.24 29.65 5.23
C ASN A 366 0.59 28.90 4.07
N ILE A 367 1.30 27.91 3.54
CA ILE A 367 0.81 27.01 2.48
C ILE A 367 0.82 25.58 3.01
N ILE A 368 -0.28 24.88 2.84
CA ILE A 368 -0.35 23.42 2.96
C ILE A 368 -0.08 22.81 1.59
N PHE A 369 1.02 22.07 1.49
CA PHE A 369 1.49 21.44 0.27
C PHE A 369 1.65 19.95 0.51
N ALA A 370 0.77 19.13 -0.07
CA ALA A 370 0.74 17.67 0.16
C ALA A 370 0.71 17.25 1.64
N GLY A 371 0.02 18.02 2.49
CA GLY A 371 -0.05 17.78 3.93
C GLY A 371 1.10 18.37 4.75
N ASP A 372 2.19 18.78 4.10
CA ASP A 372 3.29 19.50 4.74
C ASP A 372 2.99 21.01 4.83
N LEU A 373 3.44 21.64 5.91
CA LEU A 373 3.28 23.06 6.16
C LEU A 373 4.52 23.84 5.70
N LEU A 374 4.37 24.64 4.64
CA LEU A 374 5.31 25.68 4.24
C LEU A 374 4.93 26.99 4.94
N LYS A 375 5.82 27.54 5.77
CA LYS A 375 5.53 28.76 6.51
C LYS A 375 5.90 30.01 5.71
N GLU A 376 5.13 31.08 5.93
CA GLU A 376 5.46 32.45 5.50
C GLU A 376 5.83 32.59 4.02
N GLN A 377 5.11 31.90 3.12
CA GLN A 377 5.33 32.04 1.69
C GLN A 377 4.74 33.36 1.19
N ILE A 378 5.55 34.15 0.48
CA ILE A 378 5.08 35.34 -0.24
C ILE A 378 4.49 34.91 -1.59
N PHE A 379 3.29 35.38 -1.91
CA PHE A 379 2.58 35.13 -3.17
C PHE A 379 1.82 36.38 -3.61
N ALA A 380 1.27 36.36 -4.82
CA ALA A 380 0.41 37.43 -5.31
C ALA A 380 -1.07 37.13 -5.06
N GLU A 381 -1.71 38.01 -4.30
CA GLU A 381 -3.16 38.12 -4.20
C GLU A 381 -3.68 38.84 -5.45
N GLY A 382 -4.27 38.09 -6.40
CA GLY A 382 -4.67 38.61 -7.71
C GLY A 382 -5.97 39.43 -7.64
N HIS A 383 -5.90 40.73 -7.92
CA HIS A 383 -7.06 41.63 -8.03
C HIS A 383 -7.59 41.74 -9.47
N ASN A 384 -6.75 41.48 -10.45
CA ASN A 384 -7.13 41.22 -11.82
C ASN A 384 -6.36 40.00 -12.34
N VAL A 385 -7.04 39.05 -12.95
CA VAL A 385 -6.43 37.79 -13.41
C VAL A 385 -6.92 37.50 -14.83
N ASP A 386 -6.05 37.76 -15.81
CA ASP A 386 -6.40 37.69 -17.23
C ASP A 386 -6.12 36.28 -17.80
N ALA A 387 -4.97 35.68 -17.45
CA ALA A 387 -4.50 34.44 -18.08
C ALA A 387 -5.23 33.16 -17.65
N THR A 388 -5.88 33.15 -16.48
CA THR A 388 -6.58 31.96 -15.97
C THR A 388 -8.10 32.09 -15.98
N SER A 389 -8.65 33.20 -16.49
CA SER A 389 -10.09 33.47 -16.47
C SER A 389 -10.93 32.36 -17.13
N GLU A 390 -10.41 31.72 -18.18
CA GLU A 390 -11.05 30.63 -18.92
C GLU A 390 -10.50 29.22 -18.62
N THR A 391 -9.48 29.09 -17.76
CA THR A 391 -8.88 27.77 -17.47
C THR A 391 -9.70 26.96 -16.45
N VAL A 392 -9.37 25.68 -16.29
CA VAL A 392 -10.02 24.80 -15.29
C VAL A 392 -9.40 24.86 -13.88
N TYR A 393 -8.32 25.63 -13.71
CA TYR A 393 -7.59 25.78 -12.45
C TYR A 393 -7.61 27.23 -11.96
N ASP A 394 -7.46 27.46 -10.66
CA ASP A 394 -7.62 28.79 -10.05
C ASP A 394 -6.41 29.70 -10.29
N GLY A 395 -5.22 29.18 -10.03
CA GLY A 395 -3.99 29.96 -10.01
C GLY A 395 -2.78 29.22 -10.56
N LEU A 396 -1.60 29.76 -10.31
CA LEU A 396 -0.34 29.22 -10.80
C LEU A 396 0.67 29.10 -9.64
N PHE A 397 1.43 28.02 -9.64
CA PHE A 397 2.50 27.75 -8.69
C PHE A 397 3.83 27.64 -9.44
N GLY A 398 4.60 28.73 -9.42
CA GLY A 398 5.89 28.80 -10.11
C GLY A 398 6.98 27.93 -9.47
N LEU A 399 7.73 27.22 -10.32
CA LEU A 399 8.83 26.33 -9.95
C LEU A 399 10.17 26.74 -10.58
N ALA A 400 10.18 27.80 -11.39
CA ALA A 400 11.40 28.30 -12.00
C ALA A 400 12.29 29.07 -11.00
N PHE A 401 13.50 29.43 -11.45
CA PHE A 401 14.50 30.11 -10.63
C PHE A 401 14.02 31.48 -10.12
N GLN A 402 14.42 31.87 -8.92
CA GLN A 402 14.11 33.19 -8.35
C GLN A 402 14.55 34.37 -9.25
N SER A 403 15.56 34.18 -10.10
CA SER A 403 16.08 35.23 -10.99
C SER A 403 15.05 35.80 -11.97
N ILE A 404 13.96 35.06 -12.24
CA ILE A 404 12.84 35.54 -13.07
C ILE A 404 11.57 35.81 -12.25
N ALA A 405 11.64 35.72 -10.91
CA ALA A 405 10.52 36.06 -10.04
C ALA A 405 10.28 37.57 -10.05
N THR A 406 9.05 37.96 -10.34
CA THR A 406 8.58 39.35 -10.17
C THR A 406 8.83 39.78 -8.73
N ASN A 407 9.31 41.01 -8.56
CA ASN A 407 9.70 41.61 -7.29
C ASN A 407 10.78 40.83 -6.51
N ASN A 408 11.53 39.93 -7.17
CA ASN A 408 12.55 39.08 -6.56
C ASN A 408 12.01 38.21 -5.40
N ILE A 409 10.74 37.83 -5.46
CA ILE A 409 10.08 37.00 -4.45
C ILE A 409 10.70 35.59 -4.47
N VAL A 410 11.00 35.04 -3.29
CA VAL A 410 11.50 33.66 -3.13
C VAL A 410 10.40 32.68 -3.57
N PRO A 411 10.65 31.83 -4.59
CA PRO A 411 9.68 30.84 -5.06
C PRO A 411 9.35 29.79 -3.99
N PRO A 412 8.16 29.18 -4.01
CA PRO A 412 7.77 28.20 -3.01
C PRO A 412 8.74 27.03 -2.85
N PHE A 413 9.30 26.49 -3.94
CA PHE A 413 10.25 25.38 -3.87
C PHE A 413 11.53 25.73 -3.11
N TYR A 414 12.02 26.97 -3.24
CA TYR A 414 13.20 27.44 -2.53
C TYR A 414 12.93 27.56 -1.04
N ASN A 415 11.77 28.11 -0.69
CA ASN A 415 11.37 28.28 0.69
C ASN A 415 11.11 26.91 1.37
N MET A 416 10.58 25.92 0.64
CA MET A 416 10.48 24.54 1.11
C MET A 416 11.85 23.90 1.37
N LEU A 417 12.82 24.12 0.48
CA LEU A 417 14.18 23.63 0.64
C LEU A 417 14.84 24.26 1.89
N GLU A 418 14.72 25.57 2.05
CA GLU A 418 15.27 26.29 3.21
C GLU A 418 14.64 25.83 4.53
N GLN A 419 13.35 25.52 4.51
CA GLN A 419 12.62 25.00 5.67
C GLN A 419 12.79 23.48 5.87
N GLY A 420 13.58 22.80 5.03
CA GLY A 420 13.90 21.37 5.17
C GLY A 420 12.71 20.45 4.93
N LEU A 421 11.77 20.83 4.04
CA LEU A 421 10.58 20.03 3.76
C LEU A 421 10.92 18.74 2.97
N PHE A 422 12.03 18.71 2.23
CA PHE A 422 12.53 17.56 1.48
C PHE A 422 14.07 17.46 1.57
N GLU A 423 14.60 16.25 1.40
CA GLU A 423 16.04 15.94 1.58
C GLU A 423 16.89 16.28 0.35
N GLU A 424 16.33 16.16 -0.85
CA GLU A 424 17.04 16.39 -2.10
C GLU A 424 16.39 17.55 -2.87
N PRO A 425 17.16 18.51 -3.43
CA PRO A 425 16.65 19.67 -4.15
C PRO A 425 16.20 19.30 -5.58
N VAL A 426 15.37 18.27 -5.70
CA VAL A 426 14.89 17.71 -6.97
C VAL A 426 13.37 17.60 -6.93
N PHE A 427 12.71 18.01 -8.02
CA PHE A 427 11.33 17.68 -8.29
C PHE A 427 11.22 16.98 -9.65
N SER A 428 10.17 16.18 -9.83
CA SER A 428 9.89 15.50 -11.09
C SER A 428 8.41 15.56 -11.42
N PHE A 429 8.09 15.49 -12.71
CA PHE A 429 6.73 15.45 -13.20
C PHE A 429 6.45 14.12 -13.86
N TRP A 430 5.38 13.48 -13.43
CA TRP A 430 4.71 12.44 -14.20
C TRP A 430 3.43 13.03 -14.80
N LEU A 431 3.46 13.34 -16.09
CA LEU A 431 2.33 13.90 -16.81
C LEU A 431 1.66 12.80 -17.62
N ASN A 432 0.58 12.26 -17.07
CA ASN A 432 -0.18 11.22 -17.75
C ASN A 432 -0.86 11.79 -19.01
N ARG A 433 -0.41 11.38 -20.20
CA ARG A 433 -0.98 11.79 -21.50
C ARG A 433 -2.17 10.93 -21.96
N ASN A 434 -2.56 9.95 -21.17
CA ASN A 434 -3.69 9.09 -21.47
C ASN A 434 -4.83 9.38 -20.47
N PRO A 435 -5.86 10.16 -20.85
CA PRO A 435 -7.02 10.43 -20.00
C PRO A 435 -7.83 9.15 -19.69
N PHE A 436 -7.48 8.00 -20.29
CA PHE A 436 -8.12 6.69 -20.14
C PHE A 436 -7.36 5.69 -19.26
N HIS A 437 -6.37 6.11 -18.46
CA HIS A 437 -5.73 5.24 -17.47
C HIS A 437 -6.61 5.02 -16.24
N LYS A 438 -7.71 4.33 -16.47
CA LYS A 438 -8.57 3.74 -15.48
C LYS A 438 -8.41 2.22 -15.57
N PHE A 439 -8.85 1.52 -14.53
CA PHE A 439 -8.97 0.07 -14.55
C PHE A 439 -9.76 -0.36 -15.79
N GLY A 440 -9.30 -1.41 -16.49
CA GLY A 440 -9.97 -1.96 -17.67
C GLY A 440 -9.83 -3.48 -17.71
N VAL A 441 -10.77 -4.16 -18.38
CA VAL A 441 -10.80 -5.62 -18.47
C VAL A 441 -10.96 -6.04 -19.92
N ASN A 442 -10.19 -7.02 -20.38
CA ASN A 442 -10.29 -7.55 -21.73
C ASN A 442 -10.32 -9.08 -21.73
N ILE A 443 -11.26 -9.63 -22.49
CA ILE A 443 -11.39 -11.07 -22.76
C ILE A 443 -11.67 -11.26 -24.25
N ASN A 444 -10.85 -12.06 -24.96
CA ASN A 444 -11.02 -12.34 -26.40
C ASN A 444 -11.22 -11.08 -27.28
N ASN A 445 -10.44 -10.02 -27.05
CA ASN A 445 -10.56 -8.72 -27.72
C ASN A 445 -11.87 -7.96 -27.44
N VAL A 446 -12.68 -8.43 -26.50
CA VAL A 446 -13.82 -7.68 -25.96
C VAL A 446 -13.31 -6.82 -24.82
N GLU A 447 -13.22 -5.51 -25.07
CA GLU A 447 -12.95 -4.52 -24.03
C GLU A 447 -14.22 -4.28 -23.20
N LEU A 448 -14.14 -4.66 -21.93
CA LEU A 448 -15.12 -4.36 -20.89
C LEU A 448 -14.67 -3.09 -20.16
N CYS A 449 -15.60 -2.37 -19.54
CA CYS A 449 -15.29 -1.14 -18.84
C CYS A 449 -14.66 -0.10 -19.80
N LYS A 450 -15.33 0.13 -20.94
CA LYS A 450 -14.88 1.04 -22.01
C LYS A 450 -14.79 2.48 -21.51
N GLY A 451 -13.67 3.16 -21.79
CA GLY A 451 -13.37 4.48 -21.23
C GLY A 451 -13.01 4.44 -19.74
N GLY A 452 -12.88 3.22 -19.21
CA GLY A 452 -12.39 2.83 -17.92
C GLY A 452 -13.30 3.11 -16.72
N CYS A 453 -13.02 2.41 -15.62
CA CYS A 453 -13.82 2.39 -14.40
C CYS A 453 -12.92 2.34 -13.15
N THR A 454 -13.55 2.23 -11.99
CA THR A 454 -12.90 2.10 -10.68
C THR A 454 -12.96 0.66 -10.24
N ALA A 455 -11.87 0.19 -9.66
CA ALA A 455 -11.82 -1.08 -8.96
C ALA A 455 -11.35 -0.86 -7.52
N MET A 456 -11.88 -1.66 -6.59
CA MET A 456 -11.28 -1.85 -5.27
C MET A 456 -10.55 -3.19 -5.22
N VAL A 457 -9.57 -3.29 -4.33
CA VAL A 457 -8.81 -4.51 -4.09
C VAL A 457 -9.26 -4.98 -2.71
N ASP A 458 -9.85 -6.17 -2.65
CA ASP A 458 -10.66 -6.57 -1.51
C ASP A 458 -10.36 -8.02 -1.11
N THR A 459 -9.53 -8.16 -0.07
CA THR A 459 -9.20 -9.47 0.57
C THR A 459 -10.38 -10.12 1.28
N GLY A 460 -11.51 -9.42 1.44
CA GLY A 460 -12.76 -9.95 1.97
C GLY A 460 -13.72 -10.45 0.88
N ALA A 461 -13.34 -10.31 -0.40
CA ALA A 461 -14.12 -10.77 -1.54
C ALA A 461 -13.49 -12.04 -2.14
N PRO A 462 -14.20 -13.18 -2.16
CA PRO A 462 -13.64 -14.42 -2.73
C PRO A 462 -13.57 -14.43 -4.25
N TRP A 463 -14.42 -13.62 -4.89
CA TRP A 463 -14.60 -13.57 -6.33
C TRP A 463 -14.15 -12.23 -6.89
N ILE A 464 -13.86 -12.18 -8.19
CA ILE A 464 -13.83 -10.91 -8.91
C ILE A 464 -15.27 -10.45 -9.13
N VAL A 465 -15.64 -9.31 -8.57
CA VAL A 465 -16.99 -8.76 -8.69
C VAL A 465 -17.00 -7.64 -9.72
N GLY A 466 -18.02 -7.59 -10.57
CA GLY A 466 -18.17 -6.51 -11.54
C GLY A 466 -19.61 -6.28 -12.00
N PRO A 467 -19.84 -5.23 -12.81
CA PRO A 467 -21.17 -4.88 -13.32
C PRO A 467 -21.84 -6.06 -14.04
N ASP A 468 -23.14 -6.27 -13.81
CA ASP A 468 -23.90 -7.41 -14.34
C ASP A 468 -23.73 -7.61 -15.86
N SER A 469 -23.75 -6.52 -16.63
CA SER A 469 -23.57 -6.58 -18.09
C SER A 469 -22.18 -7.07 -18.50
N GLU A 470 -21.14 -6.71 -17.75
CA GLU A 470 -19.74 -7.05 -18.08
C GLU A 470 -19.41 -8.47 -17.63
N ILE A 471 -19.87 -8.91 -16.46
CA ILE A 471 -19.72 -10.29 -16.01
C ILE A 471 -20.48 -11.27 -16.91
N ARG A 472 -21.66 -10.90 -17.43
CA ARG A 472 -22.35 -11.71 -18.46
C ARG A 472 -21.56 -11.82 -19.74
N ALA A 473 -20.81 -10.78 -20.12
CA ALA A 473 -19.93 -10.84 -21.28
C ALA A 473 -18.75 -11.81 -21.04
N ILE A 474 -18.20 -11.83 -19.82
CA ILE A 474 -17.21 -12.84 -19.41
C ILE A 474 -17.80 -14.24 -19.48
N TYR A 475 -18.95 -14.50 -18.83
CA TYR A 475 -19.61 -15.81 -18.86
C TYR A 475 -19.84 -16.30 -20.28
N LYS A 476 -20.33 -15.43 -21.17
CA LYS A 476 -20.52 -15.76 -22.59
C LYS A 476 -19.20 -16.13 -23.29
N ALA A 477 -18.11 -15.43 -22.98
CA ALA A 477 -16.82 -15.64 -23.61
C ALA A 477 -16.08 -16.90 -23.11
N ILE A 478 -16.45 -17.43 -21.95
CA ILE A 478 -15.92 -18.68 -21.39
C ILE A 478 -16.92 -19.86 -21.48
N ASP A 479 -18.03 -19.68 -22.22
CA ASP A 479 -19.12 -20.66 -22.35
C ASP A 479 -19.72 -21.13 -21.00
N ALA A 480 -19.80 -20.21 -20.03
CA ALA A 480 -20.43 -20.46 -18.74
C ALA A 480 -21.95 -20.29 -18.78
N ASP A 481 -22.65 -21.04 -17.92
CA ASP A 481 -24.07 -20.85 -17.67
C ASP A 481 -24.35 -19.54 -16.87
N LYS A 482 -25.64 -19.27 -16.60
CA LYS A 482 -26.07 -18.08 -15.84
C LYS A 482 -25.55 -18.01 -14.39
N ASN A 483 -25.02 -19.11 -13.87
CA ASN A 483 -24.47 -19.26 -12.53
C ASN A 483 -22.93 -19.32 -12.55
N GLY A 484 -22.29 -19.16 -13.72
CA GLY A 484 -20.85 -19.21 -13.87
C GLY A 484 -20.29 -20.63 -14.03
N ASN A 485 -21.12 -21.67 -14.18
CA ASN A 485 -20.61 -23.04 -14.34
C ASN A 485 -20.09 -23.26 -15.76
N VAL A 486 -18.91 -23.87 -15.86
CA VAL A 486 -18.27 -24.26 -17.14
C VAL A 486 -18.09 -25.78 -17.19
N ASP A 487 -17.88 -26.31 -18.41
CA ASP A 487 -17.55 -27.72 -18.58
C ASP A 487 -16.07 -27.97 -18.24
N CYS A 488 -15.84 -28.74 -17.17
CA CYS A 488 -14.51 -29.11 -16.67
C CYS A 488 -13.60 -29.78 -17.70
N ARG A 489 -14.12 -30.28 -18.81
CA ARG A 489 -13.32 -30.94 -19.86
C ARG A 489 -12.55 -29.96 -20.75
N PHE A 490 -12.91 -28.68 -20.72
CA PHE A 490 -12.38 -27.68 -21.65
C PHE A 490 -11.64 -26.52 -20.96
N LEU A 491 -11.16 -26.71 -19.73
CA LEU A 491 -10.48 -25.67 -18.96
C LEU A 491 -9.25 -25.11 -19.68
N ASP A 492 -8.45 -25.95 -20.32
CA ASP A 492 -7.26 -25.55 -21.07
C ASP A 492 -7.57 -24.75 -22.35
N GLN A 493 -8.84 -24.72 -22.77
CA GLN A 493 -9.31 -23.97 -23.94
C GLN A 493 -9.92 -22.62 -23.56
N LEU A 494 -10.12 -22.36 -22.26
CA LEU A 494 -10.67 -21.10 -21.80
C LEU A 494 -9.66 -19.96 -22.01
N PRO A 495 -10.12 -18.75 -22.32
CA PRO A 495 -9.24 -17.63 -22.64
C PRO A 495 -8.57 -17.03 -21.38
N THR A 496 -7.36 -16.50 -21.53
CA THR A 496 -6.78 -15.60 -20.51
C THR A 496 -7.59 -14.31 -20.44
N ILE A 497 -7.94 -13.89 -19.22
CA ILE A 497 -8.59 -12.59 -18.97
C ILE A 497 -7.51 -11.61 -18.56
N THR A 498 -7.49 -10.41 -19.12
CA THR A 498 -6.46 -9.42 -18.82
C THR A 498 -7.07 -8.20 -18.14
N PHE A 499 -6.44 -7.80 -17.03
CA PHE A 499 -6.77 -6.57 -16.31
C PHE A 499 -5.70 -5.54 -16.62
N THR A 500 -6.10 -4.35 -17.04
CA THR A 500 -5.17 -3.23 -17.25
C THR A 500 -5.29 -2.28 -16.08
N ILE A 501 -4.21 -2.14 -15.29
CA ILE A 501 -4.15 -1.24 -14.14
C ILE A 501 -3.00 -0.27 -14.39
N HIS A 502 -3.33 1.00 -14.57
CA HIS A 502 -2.36 2.05 -14.91
C HIS A 502 -1.40 1.65 -16.05
N GLY A 503 -1.93 0.97 -17.08
CA GLY A 503 -1.19 0.60 -18.30
C GLY A 503 -0.37 -0.68 -18.19
N THR A 504 -0.26 -1.23 -16.98
CA THR A 504 0.31 -2.56 -16.76
C THR A 504 -0.77 -3.60 -16.98
N ILE A 505 -0.44 -4.67 -17.71
CA ILE A 505 -1.33 -5.76 -18.04
C ILE A 505 -1.13 -6.90 -17.04
N PHE A 506 -2.21 -7.32 -16.41
CA PHE A 506 -2.29 -8.39 -15.43
C PHE A 506 -3.13 -9.55 -16.01
N PRO A 507 -2.50 -10.54 -16.68
CA PRO A 507 -3.18 -11.73 -17.19
C PRO A 507 -3.57 -12.74 -16.10
N ILE A 508 -4.82 -13.18 -16.11
CA ILE A 508 -5.33 -14.28 -15.29
C ILE A 508 -5.67 -15.45 -16.20
N GLU A 509 -4.88 -16.52 -16.10
CA GLU A 509 -5.10 -17.78 -16.81
C GLU A 509 -6.28 -18.58 -16.22
N PRO A 510 -6.89 -19.51 -16.98
CA PRO A 510 -8.04 -20.31 -16.51
C PRO A 510 -7.84 -21.00 -15.17
N TYR A 511 -6.63 -21.49 -14.92
CA TYR A 511 -6.24 -22.11 -13.66
C TYR A 511 -6.56 -21.24 -12.42
N TRP A 512 -6.44 -19.92 -12.55
CA TRP A 512 -6.62 -18.99 -11.44
C TRP A 512 -8.08 -18.55 -11.26
N TYR A 513 -8.84 -18.43 -12.34
CA TYR A 513 -10.21 -17.95 -12.28
C TYR A 513 -11.28 -19.04 -12.33
N ILE A 514 -10.91 -20.32 -12.46
CA ILE A 514 -11.85 -21.44 -12.35
C ILE A 514 -11.63 -22.14 -11.01
N ASN A 515 -12.67 -22.16 -10.18
CA ASN A 515 -12.70 -22.96 -8.98
C ASN A 515 -13.16 -24.39 -9.32
N LEU A 516 -12.40 -25.38 -8.87
CA LEU A 516 -12.68 -26.80 -9.06
C LEU A 516 -13.11 -27.40 -7.72
N THR A 517 -14.36 -27.86 -7.66
CA THR A 517 -14.93 -28.57 -6.50
C THR A 517 -15.55 -29.89 -6.93
N GLU A 518 -16.10 -30.66 -6.00
CA GLU A 518 -16.82 -31.91 -6.28
C GLU A 518 -18.26 -31.82 -5.78
N ASP A 519 -19.20 -32.45 -6.50
CA ASP A 519 -20.56 -32.66 -6.01
C ASP A 519 -20.62 -33.81 -4.99
N ILE A 520 -21.83 -34.07 -4.47
CA ILE A 520 -22.09 -35.08 -3.44
C ILE A 520 -21.74 -36.50 -3.93
N ASP A 521 -21.72 -36.70 -5.26
CA ASP A 521 -21.39 -37.97 -5.91
C ASP A 521 -19.91 -38.03 -6.37
N GLY A 522 -19.08 -37.03 -6.00
CA GLY A 522 -17.66 -36.96 -6.35
C GLY A 522 -17.39 -36.51 -7.78
N LYS A 523 -18.37 -35.92 -8.47
CA LYS A 523 -18.20 -35.42 -9.83
C LYS A 523 -17.63 -33.99 -9.81
N PRO A 524 -16.65 -33.67 -10.67
CA PRO A 524 -16.07 -32.33 -10.70
C PRO A 524 -17.10 -31.28 -11.12
N ILE A 525 -17.17 -30.19 -10.35
CA ILE A 525 -17.87 -28.95 -10.64
C ILE A 525 -16.80 -27.88 -10.92
N CYS A 526 -16.93 -27.19 -12.05
CA CYS A 526 -16.06 -26.07 -12.41
C CYS A 526 -16.88 -24.79 -12.46
N ASN A 527 -16.55 -23.84 -11.59
CA ASN A 527 -17.25 -22.56 -11.49
C ASN A 527 -16.29 -21.41 -11.72
N ALA A 528 -16.71 -20.44 -12.53
CA ALA A 528 -15.94 -19.25 -12.79
C ALA A 528 -15.99 -18.32 -11.59
N GLY A 529 -14.81 -17.89 -11.13
CA GLY A 529 -14.61 -17.06 -9.95
C GLY A 529 -14.97 -15.58 -10.15
N PHE A 530 -16.09 -15.33 -10.84
CA PHE A 530 -16.65 -14.03 -11.12
C PHE A 530 -18.06 -13.94 -10.57
N MET A 531 -18.37 -12.84 -9.90
CA MET A 531 -19.71 -12.58 -9.35
C MET A 531 -20.30 -11.30 -9.92
N ARG A 532 -21.60 -11.35 -10.23
CA ARG A 532 -22.36 -10.18 -10.67
C ARG A 532 -22.69 -9.31 -9.46
N GLY A 533 -22.26 -8.06 -9.44
CA GLY A 533 -22.57 -7.15 -8.33
C GLY A 533 -22.03 -5.74 -8.48
N GLY A 534 -22.76 -4.78 -7.90
CA GLY A 534 -22.31 -3.39 -7.74
C GLY A 534 -22.22 -2.55 -9.02
N GLY A 535 -21.80 -1.28 -8.84
CA GLY A 535 -21.49 -0.33 -9.92
C GLY A 535 -19.98 -0.13 -10.17
N MET A 536 -19.14 -0.89 -9.47
CA MET A 536 -17.68 -0.83 -9.55
C MET A 536 -17.09 -2.25 -9.51
N TRP A 537 -15.84 -2.40 -9.93
CA TRP A 537 -15.14 -3.67 -9.89
C TRP A 537 -14.53 -3.94 -8.50
N MET A 538 -14.45 -5.21 -8.12
CA MET A 538 -13.70 -5.68 -6.95
C MET A 538 -12.73 -6.77 -7.38
N LEU A 539 -11.46 -6.59 -7.06
CA LEU A 539 -10.39 -7.55 -7.26
C LEU A 539 -10.21 -8.34 -5.97
N GLY A 540 -10.95 -9.44 -5.90
CA GLY A 540 -10.94 -10.38 -4.78
C GLY A 540 -9.82 -11.42 -4.86
N ASP A 541 -10.00 -12.49 -4.10
CA ASP A 541 -9.01 -13.56 -3.91
C ASP A 541 -8.55 -14.23 -5.22
N VAL A 542 -9.42 -14.34 -6.22
CA VAL A 542 -9.03 -14.81 -7.57
C VAL A 542 -7.89 -13.96 -8.18
N PHE A 543 -7.95 -12.63 -8.03
CA PHE A 543 -6.89 -11.74 -8.50
C PHE A 543 -5.69 -11.75 -7.53
N LEU A 544 -5.96 -11.72 -6.23
CA LEU A 544 -4.95 -11.61 -5.18
C LEU A 544 -4.14 -12.89 -4.93
N GLY A 545 -4.69 -14.06 -5.28
CA GLY A 545 -3.97 -15.33 -5.29
C GLY A 545 -2.96 -15.41 -6.44
N ARG A 546 -3.28 -14.81 -7.59
CA ARG A 546 -2.36 -14.73 -8.74
C ARG A 546 -1.26 -13.70 -8.55
N TYR A 547 -1.58 -12.60 -7.86
CA TYR A 547 -0.70 -11.46 -7.69
C TYR A 547 -0.47 -11.11 -6.23
N TYR A 548 0.80 -11.19 -5.82
CA TYR A 548 1.24 -10.70 -4.54
C TYR A 548 0.93 -9.20 -4.44
N SER A 549 0.34 -8.78 -3.33
CA SER A 549 -0.15 -7.41 -3.14
C SER A 549 0.52 -6.73 -1.96
N VAL A 550 0.95 -5.48 -2.20
CA VAL A 550 1.55 -4.60 -1.19
C VAL A 550 0.70 -3.35 -1.07
N TYR A 551 0.32 -3.00 0.15
CA TYR A 551 -0.50 -1.84 0.48
C TYR A 551 0.39 -0.82 1.20
N ASP A 552 0.72 0.26 0.49
CA ASP A 552 1.56 1.34 0.98
C ASP A 552 0.65 2.51 1.37
N VAL A 553 0.09 2.41 2.58
CA VAL A 553 -0.86 3.39 3.13
C VAL A 553 -0.21 4.77 3.24
N GLY A 554 1.08 4.81 3.58
CA GLY A 554 1.83 6.07 3.69
C GLY A 554 1.96 6.84 2.36
N ASN A 555 1.89 6.14 1.22
CA ASN A 555 1.94 6.75 -0.11
C ASN A 555 0.63 6.60 -0.90
N GLU A 556 -0.45 6.17 -0.25
CA GLU A 556 -1.79 5.94 -0.85
C GLU A 556 -1.76 5.12 -2.15
N ARG A 557 -0.99 4.02 -2.16
CA ARG A 557 -0.84 3.19 -3.36
C ARG A 557 -0.84 1.70 -3.05
N ILE A 558 -1.16 0.92 -4.08
CA ILE A 558 -1.12 -0.54 -4.06
C ILE A 558 -0.15 -1.00 -5.15
N GLY A 559 0.70 -1.96 -4.82
CA GLY A 559 1.63 -2.61 -5.75
C GLY A 559 1.27 -4.08 -5.93
N PHE A 560 1.48 -4.59 -7.14
CA PHE A 560 1.26 -5.99 -7.49
C PHE A 560 2.53 -6.60 -8.08
N ALA A 561 2.79 -7.87 -7.78
CA ALA A 561 3.86 -8.66 -8.38
C ALA A 561 3.37 -10.09 -8.65
N ASP A 562 4.00 -10.79 -9.60
CA ASP A 562 3.69 -12.20 -9.87
C ASP A 562 3.96 -13.08 -8.64
N VAL A 563 3.01 -13.94 -8.28
CA VAL A 563 3.28 -15.07 -7.38
C VAL A 563 3.97 -16.16 -8.21
N ILE A 564 5.23 -16.45 -7.92
CA ILE A 564 5.99 -17.50 -8.60
C ILE A 564 5.54 -18.84 -8.00
N ASN A 565 4.58 -19.49 -8.64
CA ASN A 565 4.33 -20.91 -8.49
C ASN A 565 3.90 -21.46 -9.84
N LYS A 566 4.79 -22.24 -10.47
CA LYS A 566 4.43 -23.26 -11.44
C LYS A 566 4.95 -24.59 -10.94
#